data_AF-A0A2S8F0X1-F1
#
_entry.id   AF-A0A2S8F0X1-F1
#
_cell.length_a   1.000
_cell.length_b   1.000
_cell.length_c   1.000
_cell.angle_alpha   90.00
_cell.angle_beta   90.00
_cell.angle_gamma   90.00
#
_symmetry.space_group_name_H-M   'P 1'
#
loop_
_entity.id
_entity.type
_entity.pdbx_description
1 polymer ?
#
loop_
_entity_poly.entity_id
_entity_poly.type
_entity_poly.pdbx_seq_one_letter_code
_entity_poly.pdbx_strand_id
1 'polypeptide(L)'
;MSMVSRSGVSSGKLVVAAMILIAATLAAITVWHHWSKGYASIAYWGAANGENIRYAPVVQLKTGGETFVISKARGLVHFRQALIEDASFTQTISKDDAQPEWTHEVVFSWPEKSESTVVRFDLEKGLLALPDDAKLLVAKPEPTRSGLAAFFADVTSKKPQ
;
A
#
# COMPACT_ATOMS: atom_id res chain seq x y z
N MET A 1 -12.46 -63.51 -27.24
CA MET A 1 -12.24 -62.36 -28.14
C MET A 1 -13.06 -61.21 -27.61
N SER A 2 -12.48 -60.38 -26.71
CA SER A 2 -13.22 -59.34 -26.00
C SER A 2 -13.34 -58.07 -26.85
N MET A 3 -14.57 -57.59 -26.95
CA MET A 3 -14.92 -56.39 -27.70
C MET A 3 -14.71 -55.19 -26.77
N VAL A 4 -13.63 -54.43 -26.99
CA VAL A 4 -13.36 -53.19 -26.25
C VAL A 4 -14.23 -52.08 -26.85
N SER A 5 -15.35 -51.78 -26.19
CA SER A 5 -16.19 -50.61 -26.52
C SER A 5 -15.43 -49.34 -26.17
N ARG A 6 -14.98 -48.59 -27.17
CA ARG A 6 -14.45 -47.23 -26.99
C ARG A 6 -15.63 -46.28 -26.89
N SER A 7 -15.90 -45.78 -25.69
CA SER A 7 -16.84 -44.68 -25.48
C SER A 7 -16.29 -43.41 -26.16
N GLY A 8 -16.81 -43.09 -27.35
CA GLY A 8 -16.50 -41.85 -28.04
C GLY A 8 -17.01 -40.65 -27.25
N VAL A 9 -16.12 -39.73 -26.90
CA VAL A 9 -16.52 -38.44 -26.32
C VAL A 9 -17.35 -37.70 -27.36
N SER A 10 -18.64 -37.50 -27.09
CA SER A 10 -19.53 -36.73 -27.97
C SER A 10 -19.02 -35.30 -28.08
N SER A 11 -18.94 -34.75 -29.30
CA SER A 11 -18.44 -33.40 -29.61
C SER A 11 -19.02 -32.31 -28.68
N GLY A 12 -20.31 -32.37 -28.35
CA GLY A 12 -20.94 -31.41 -27.43
C GLY A 12 -20.37 -31.42 -25.99
N LYS A 13 -20.00 -32.59 -25.46
CA LYS A 13 -19.38 -32.71 -24.12
C LYS A 13 -18.00 -32.09 -24.10
N LEU A 14 -17.25 -32.20 -25.21
CA LEU A 14 -15.92 -31.61 -25.33
C LEU A 14 -15.98 -30.08 -25.35
N VAL A 15 -16.96 -29.50 -26.06
CA VAL A 15 -17.17 -28.05 -26.07
C VAL A 15 -17.51 -27.52 -24.68
N VAL A 16 -18.44 -28.18 -23.98
CA VAL A 16 -18.80 -27.78 -22.61
C VAL A 16 -17.60 -27.87 -21.67
N ALA A 17 -16.82 -28.95 -21.74
CA ALA A 17 -15.61 -29.10 -20.95
C ALA A 17 -14.58 -27.98 -21.24
N ALA A 18 -14.38 -27.62 -22.51
CA ALA A 18 -13.48 -26.54 -22.91
C ALA A 18 -13.97 -25.18 -22.37
N MET A 19 -15.27 -24.89 -22.44
CA MET A 19 -15.83 -23.66 -21.91
C MET A 19 -15.66 -23.54 -20.39
N ILE A 20 -15.91 -24.63 -19.66
CA ILE A 20 -15.71 -24.67 -18.20
C ILE A 20 -14.24 -24.44 -17.85
N LEU A 21 -13.32 -25.07 -18.59
CA LEU A 21 -11.89 -24.90 -18.38
C LEU A 21 -11.47 -23.44 -18.60
N ILE A 22 -11.93 -22.79 -19.67
CA ILE A 22 -11.64 -21.37 -19.96
C ILE A 22 -12.22 -20.48 -18.85
N ALA A 23 -13.44 -20.72 -18.39
CA ALA A 23 -14.03 -19.95 -17.31
C ALA A 23 -13.22 -20.09 -16.01
N ALA A 24 -12.77 -21.31 -15.68
CA ALA A 24 -11.96 -21.56 -14.50
C ALA A 24 -10.58 -20.90 -14.58
N THR A 25 -9.92 -20.92 -15.75
CA THR A 25 -8.62 -20.25 -15.91
C THR A 25 -8.74 -18.74 -15.80
N LEU A 26 -9.77 -18.13 -16.39
CA LEU A 26 -10.02 -16.69 -16.24
C LEU A 26 -10.28 -16.31 -14.78
N ALA A 27 -11.12 -17.07 -14.07
CA ALA A 27 -11.38 -16.84 -12.65
C ALA A 27 -10.09 -16.93 -11.82
N ALA A 28 -9.24 -17.93 -12.07
CA ALA A 28 -7.96 -18.08 -11.38
C ALA A 28 -7.01 -16.91 -11.65
N ILE A 29 -6.91 -16.45 -12.90
CA ILE A 29 -6.10 -15.27 -13.28
C ILE A 29 -6.60 -14.02 -12.57
N THR A 30 -7.92 -13.80 -12.51
CA THR A 30 -8.53 -12.66 -11.81
C THR A 30 -8.20 -12.70 -10.32
N VAL A 31 -8.39 -13.85 -9.64
CA VAL A 31 -8.07 -14.00 -8.22
C VAL A 31 -6.58 -13.76 -7.97
N TRP A 32 -5.70 -14.33 -8.79
CA TRP A 32 -4.25 -14.13 -8.68
C TRP A 32 -3.87 -12.65 -8.80
N HIS A 33 -4.39 -11.97 -9.81
CA HIS A 33 -4.09 -10.55 -10.04
C HIS A 33 -4.61 -9.65 -8.91
N HIS A 34 -5.77 -9.95 -8.33
CA HIS A 34 -6.26 -9.24 -7.14
C HIS A 34 -5.39 -9.53 -5.90
N TRP A 35 -4.95 -10.78 -5.73
CA TRP A 35 -4.08 -11.18 -4.63
C TRP A 35 -2.72 -10.48 -4.74
N SER A 36 -2.06 -10.49 -5.91
CA SER A 36 -0.76 -9.84 -6.08
C SER A 36 -0.77 -8.34 -5.81
N LYS A 37 -1.93 -7.69 -6.00
CA LYS A 37 -2.16 -6.27 -5.72
C LYS A 37 -2.50 -5.94 -4.26
N GLY A 38 -2.51 -6.93 -3.35
CA GLY A 38 -2.81 -6.72 -1.93
C GLY A 38 -1.60 -6.87 -0.99
N TYR A 39 -0.43 -7.28 -1.51
CA TYR A 39 0.76 -7.55 -0.71
C TYR A 39 1.94 -6.61 -0.97
N ALA A 40 1.88 -5.73 -1.97
CA ALA A 40 3.00 -4.89 -2.38
C ALA A 40 3.38 -3.86 -1.31
N SER A 41 2.41 -3.17 -0.70
CA SER A 41 2.70 -2.19 0.36
C SER A 41 3.14 -2.89 1.63
N ILE A 42 2.50 -3.98 2.03
CA ILE A 42 2.91 -4.77 3.21
C ILE A 42 4.32 -5.32 3.02
N ALA A 43 4.64 -5.84 1.83
CA ALA A 43 5.98 -6.31 1.51
C ALA A 43 7.00 -5.16 1.48
N TYR A 44 6.62 -3.98 1.02
CA TYR A 44 7.47 -2.78 1.02
C TYR A 44 7.78 -2.33 2.46
N TRP A 45 6.76 -2.16 3.30
CA TRP A 45 6.96 -1.72 4.67
C TRP A 45 7.69 -2.77 5.52
N GLY A 46 7.37 -4.05 5.31
CA GLY A 46 7.74 -5.13 6.22
C GLY A 46 6.87 -5.17 7.47
N ALA A 47 6.88 -6.30 8.17
CA ALA A 47 5.94 -6.58 9.27
C ALA A 47 6.02 -5.55 10.41
N ALA A 48 7.23 -5.24 10.89
CA ALA A 48 7.44 -4.32 12.00
C ALA A 48 7.00 -2.89 11.68
N ASN A 49 7.39 -2.37 10.51
CA ASN A 49 6.98 -1.01 10.11
C ASN A 49 5.47 -0.93 9.84
N GLY A 50 4.90 -1.95 9.20
CA GLY A 50 3.46 -2.03 8.98
C GLY A 50 2.67 -2.04 10.29
N GLU A 51 3.13 -2.78 11.30
CA GLU A 51 2.53 -2.78 12.64
C GLU A 51 2.60 -1.38 13.29
N ASN A 52 3.76 -0.73 13.25
CA ASN A 52 3.93 0.62 13.81
C ASN A 52 3.06 1.65 13.11
N ILE A 53 3.07 1.68 11.77
CA ILE A 53 2.21 2.55 10.97
C ILE A 53 0.74 2.32 11.32
N ARG A 54 0.32 1.08 11.57
CA ARG A 54 -1.08 0.75 11.87
C ARG A 54 -1.50 1.05 13.31
N TYR A 55 -0.63 0.80 14.28
CA TYR A 55 -1.04 0.74 15.70
C TYR A 55 -0.24 1.60 16.67
N ALA A 56 0.88 2.22 16.27
CA ALA A 56 1.71 2.99 17.20
C ALA A 56 0.91 4.06 17.98
N PRO A 57 0.99 4.11 19.31
CA PRO A 57 0.17 5.03 20.11
C PRO A 57 0.55 6.50 19.92
N VAL A 58 1.82 6.76 19.59
CA VAL A 58 2.34 8.11 19.39
C VAL A 58 2.66 8.31 17.92
N VAL A 59 2.11 9.38 17.33
CA VAL A 59 2.40 9.78 15.96
C VAL A 59 2.78 11.25 15.95
N GLN A 60 3.90 11.56 15.32
CA GLN A 60 4.40 12.91 15.19
C GLN A 60 4.61 13.24 13.71
N LEU A 61 4.17 14.43 13.28
CA LEU A 61 4.53 15.01 11.99
C LEU A 61 5.67 16.01 12.21
N LYS A 62 6.74 15.89 11.42
CA LYS A 62 7.85 16.84 11.36
C LYS A 62 7.85 17.53 10.00
N THR A 63 7.83 18.86 9.99
CA THR A 63 7.86 19.67 8.76
C THR A 63 8.34 21.08 9.08
N GLY A 64 9.13 21.68 8.18
CA GLY A 64 9.63 23.06 8.36
C GLY A 64 10.46 23.29 9.62
N GLY A 65 11.03 22.24 10.23
CA GLY A 65 11.72 22.32 11.52
C GLY A 65 10.80 22.26 12.75
N GLU A 66 9.48 22.23 12.54
CA GLU A 66 8.48 22.08 13.60
C GLU A 66 8.08 20.61 13.78
N THR A 67 7.59 20.28 14.98
CA THR A 67 7.07 18.95 15.31
C THR A 67 5.65 19.08 15.87
N PHE A 68 4.73 18.32 15.29
CA PHE A 68 3.32 18.29 15.65
C PHE A 68 2.96 16.90 16.19
N VAL A 69 2.37 16.83 17.39
CA VAL A 69 1.82 15.57 17.91
C VAL A 69 0.45 15.33 17.30
N ILE A 70 0.34 14.34 16.42
CA ILE A 70 -0.86 14.09 15.62
C ILE A 70 -1.61 12.83 16.02
N SER A 71 -1.28 12.20 17.16
CA SER A 71 -1.90 10.97 17.64
C SER A 71 -3.44 11.04 17.76
N LYS A 72 -3.99 12.25 17.91
CA LYS A 72 -5.44 12.52 18.02
C LYS A 72 -6.00 13.32 16.84
N ALA A 73 -5.23 13.51 15.77
CA ALA A 73 -5.66 14.28 14.62
C ALA A 73 -6.88 13.63 13.96
N ARG A 74 -7.87 14.44 13.59
CA ARG A 74 -8.99 13.98 12.77
C ARG A 74 -8.43 13.49 11.44
N GLY A 75 -8.82 12.29 11.02
CA GLY A 75 -8.32 11.69 9.77
C GLY A 75 -7.07 10.83 9.93
N LEU A 76 -6.45 10.74 11.12
CA LEU A 76 -5.29 9.86 11.33
C LEU A 76 -5.57 8.40 10.97
N VAL A 77 -6.78 7.91 11.25
CA VAL A 77 -7.19 6.54 10.88
C VAL A 77 -7.14 6.34 9.36
N HIS A 78 -7.70 7.28 8.60
CA HIS A 78 -7.68 7.23 7.13
C HIS A 78 -6.27 7.40 6.58
N PHE A 79 -5.46 8.27 7.19
CA PHE A 79 -4.05 8.43 6.84
C PHE A 79 -3.28 7.11 7.00
N ARG A 80 -3.40 6.42 8.15
CA ARG A 80 -2.77 5.11 8.37
C ARG A 80 -3.24 4.07 7.36
N GLN A 81 -4.55 4.02 7.12
CA GLN A 81 -5.14 3.09 6.16
C GLN A 81 -4.59 3.35 4.75
N ALA A 82 -4.49 4.60 4.33
CA ALA A 82 -3.89 4.96 3.04
C ALA A 82 -2.43 4.51 2.91
N LEU A 83 -1.65 4.50 3.99
CA LEU A 83 -0.28 3.99 3.97
C LEU A 83 -0.20 2.47 3.84
N ILE A 84 -1.14 1.72 4.41
CA ILE A 84 -1.13 0.25 4.46
C ILE A 84 -1.90 -0.38 3.30
N GLU A 85 -2.75 0.37 2.61
CA GLU A 85 -3.50 -0.14 1.48
C GLU A 85 -2.70 -0.05 0.19
N ASP A 86 -2.44 -1.20 -0.45
CA ASP A 86 -1.86 -1.26 -1.80
C ASP A 86 -2.62 -0.42 -2.82
N ALA A 87 -3.94 -0.32 -2.65
CA ALA A 87 -4.79 0.46 -3.52
C ALA A 87 -4.41 1.95 -3.54
N SER A 88 -3.61 2.43 -2.58
CA SER A 88 -3.11 3.79 -2.52
C SER A 88 -1.90 4.07 -3.40
N PHE A 89 -1.24 3.04 -3.94
CA PHE A 89 0.03 3.18 -4.67
C PHE A 89 -0.10 2.70 -6.11
N THR A 90 0.68 3.32 -7.01
CA THR A 90 0.75 2.92 -8.42
C THR A 90 1.90 1.97 -8.68
N GLN A 91 3.07 2.26 -8.12
CA GLN A 91 4.30 1.53 -8.38
C GLN A 91 5.37 1.85 -7.34
N THR A 92 6.47 1.12 -7.43
CA THR A 92 7.71 1.37 -6.71
C THR A 92 8.78 1.84 -7.70
N ILE A 93 9.50 2.92 -7.38
CA ILE A 93 10.57 3.48 -8.23
C ILE A 93 11.89 3.60 -7.46
N SER A 94 13.01 3.73 -8.17
CA SER A 94 14.32 3.96 -7.55
C SER A 94 14.42 5.39 -7.01
N LYS A 95 15.11 5.54 -5.87
CA LYS A 95 15.39 6.86 -5.28
C LYS A 95 16.26 7.74 -6.18
N ASP A 96 17.20 7.15 -6.90
CA ASP A 96 18.13 7.87 -7.78
C ASP A 96 17.42 8.49 -8.99
N ASP A 97 16.41 7.78 -9.52
CA ASP A 97 15.61 8.25 -10.65
C ASP A 97 14.63 9.36 -10.24
N ALA A 98 14.06 9.25 -9.04
CA ALA A 98 13.00 10.13 -8.58
C ALA A 98 13.50 11.47 -8.01
N GLN A 99 14.71 11.46 -7.43
CA GLN A 99 15.34 12.59 -6.75
C GLN A 99 14.36 13.29 -5.79
N PRO A 100 13.88 12.60 -4.74
CA PRO A 100 12.83 13.11 -3.87
C PRO A 100 13.30 14.29 -3.02
N GLU A 101 12.40 15.24 -2.79
CA GLU A 101 12.62 16.37 -1.88
C GLU A 101 11.80 16.15 -0.60
N TRP A 102 12.45 15.55 0.39
CA TRP A 102 11.80 15.20 1.65
C TRP A 102 11.49 16.46 2.46
N THR A 103 10.24 16.90 2.38
CA THR A 103 9.75 18.08 3.10
C THR A 103 9.06 17.72 4.41
N HIS A 104 8.59 16.47 4.54
CA HIS A 104 7.87 16.01 5.71
C HIS A 104 8.32 14.62 6.15
N GLU A 105 8.27 14.39 7.46
CA GLU A 105 8.45 13.07 8.07
C GLU A 105 7.30 12.77 9.04
N VAL A 106 6.76 11.57 8.99
CA VAL A 106 5.84 11.08 10.02
C VAL A 106 6.51 9.97 10.81
N VAL A 107 6.58 10.15 12.11
CA VAL A 107 7.19 9.21 13.05
C VAL A 107 6.09 8.50 13.83
N PHE A 108 6.03 7.19 13.69
CA PHE A 108 5.17 6.30 14.47
C PHE A 108 6.02 5.65 15.54
N SER A 109 5.73 5.87 16.82
CA SER A 109 6.56 5.36 17.91
C SER A 109 5.77 4.61 18.98
N TRP A 110 6.40 3.58 19.52
CA TRP A 110 5.99 2.85 20.72
C TRP A 110 6.96 3.20 21.85
N PRO A 111 6.59 4.13 22.75
CA PRO A 111 7.45 4.51 23.86
C PRO A 111 7.87 3.32 24.73
N GLU A 112 7.00 2.31 24.87
CA GLU A 112 7.24 1.12 25.69
C GLU A 112 8.17 0.09 25.01
N LYS A 113 8.20 0.04 23.68
CA LYS A 113 8.99 -0.95 22.92
C LYS A 113 10.34 -0.40 22.44
N SER A 114 10.59 0.90 22.62
CA SER A 114 11.71 1.61 21.98
C SER A 114 11.78 1.45 20.45
N GLU A 115 10.64 1.15 19.83
CA GLU A 115 10.52 0.95 18.38
C GLU A 115 9.90 2.18 17.74
N SER A 116 10.39 2.56 16.56
CA SER A 116 9.78 3.60 15.76
C SER A 116 9.93 3.34 14.27
N THR A 117 8.96 3.82 13.52
CA THR A 117 8.97 3.82 12.07
C THR A 117 8.85 5.25 11.59
N VAL A 118 9.80 5.68 10.78
CA VAL A 118 9.78 6.99 10.12
C VAL A 118 9.38 6.78 8.68
N VAL A 119 8.39 7.55 8.21
CA VAL A 119 8.00 7.61 6.81
C VAL A 119 8.27 9.02 6.32
N ARG A 120 9.04 9.16 5.25
CA ARG A 120 9.34 10.43 4.59
C ARG A 120 8.37 10.67 3.44
N PHE A 121 8.02 11.93 3.23
CA PHE A 121 7.06 12.34 2.21
C PHE A 121 7.62 13.49 1.37
N ASP A 122 7.47 13.34 0.06
CA ASP A 122 7.49 14.40 -0.93
C ASP A 122 6.07 14.52 -1.48
N LEU A 123 5.29 15.46 -0.96
CA LEU A 123 3.87 15.61 -1.31
C LEU A 123 3.67 16.18 -2.73
N GLU A 124 4.66 16.91 -3.23
CA GLU A 124 4.66 17.51 -4.57
C GLU A 124 4.91 16.48 -5.67
N LYS A 125 5.68 15.43 -5.39
CA LYS A 125 5.86 14.30 -6.30
C LYS A 125 4.96 13.12 -5.94
N GLY A 126 4.35 13.13 -4.76
CA GLY A 126 3.55 12.02 -4.24
C GLY A 126 4.41 10.80 -3.89
N LEU A 127 5.63 11.03 -3.40
CA LEU A 127 6.60 9.98 -3.08
C LEU A 127 6.66 9.74 -1.59
N LEU A 128 6.78 8.47 -1.20
CA LEU A 128 6.89 8.04 0.17
C LEU A 128 8.00 7.01 0.31
N ALA A 129 8.77 7.06 1.40
CA ALA A 129 9.76 6.03 1.68
C ALA A 129 10.15 5.91 3.15
N LEU A 130 10.77 4.78 3.49
CA LEU A 130 11.55 4.65 4.71
C LEU A 130 12.92 5.35 4.53
N PRO A 131 13.55 5.90 5.59
CA PRO A 131 14.79 6.68 5.49
C PRO A 131 15.94 6.01 4.72
N ASP A 132 16.11 4.70 4.93
CA ASP A 132 17.24 3.92 4.43
C ASP A 132 16.88 3.03 3.24
N ASP A 133 15.65 3.14 2.72
CA ASP A 133 15.22 2.34 1.58
C ASP A 133 15.67 2.99 0.25
N ALA A 134 16.20 2.16 -0.65
CA ALA A 134 16.58 2.57 -2.00
C ALA A 134 15.36 2.69 -2.92
N LYS A 135 14.24 2.10 -2.52
CA LYS A 135 12.97 2.10 -3.26
C LYS A 135 11.98 3.07 -2.63
N LEU A 136 11.17 3.72 -3.47
CA LEU A 136 10.14 4.66 -3.08
C LEU A 136 8.76 4.17 -3.55
N LEU A 137 7.72 4.41 -2.76
CA LEU A 137 6.34 4.24 -3.19
C LEU A 137 5.82 5.51 -3.85
N VAL A 138 5.05 5.34 -4.92
CA VAL A 138 4.36 6.42 -5.62
C VAL A 138 2.87 6.37 -5.29
N ALA A 139 2.37 7.40 -4.62
CA ALA A 139 0.94 7.52 -4.31
C ALA A 139 0.12 7.76 -5.58
N LYS A 140 -1.09 7.19 -5.63
CA LYS A 140 -2.06 7.51 -6.68
C LYS A 140 -2.46 8.98 -6.60
N PRO A 141 -2.63 9.66 -7.76
CA PRO A 141 -3.07 11.06 -7.78
C PRO A 141 -4.35 11.29 -6.98
N GLU A 142 -5.36 10.44 -7.19
CA GLU A 142 -6.63 10.48 -6.47
C GLU A 142 -7.05 9.07 -6.01
N PRO A 143 -7.68 8.93 -4.83
CA PRO A 143 -7.90 9.96 -3.81
C PRO A 143 -6.70 10.12 -2.85
N THR A 144 -5.63 9.35 -3.04
CA THR A 144 -4.57 9.22 -2.03
C THR A 144 -3.74 10.49 -1.90
N ARG A 145 -3.11 10.96 -2.98
CA ARG A 145 -2.19 12.09 -2.91
C ARG A 145 -2.88 13.39 -2.47
N SER A 146 -4.07 13.66 -2.99
CA SER A 146 -4.90 14.79 -2.56
C SER A 146 -5.29 14.68 -1.08
N GLY A 147 -5.73 13.50 -0.63
CA GLY A 147 -6.06 13.22 0.77
C GLY A 147 -4.87 13.41 1.71
N LEU A 148 -3.67 12.97 1.31
CA LEU A 148 -2.43 13.19 2.05
C LEU A 148 -2.12 14.68 2.18
N ALA A 149 -2.13 15.42 1.06
CA ALA A 149 -1.88 16.86 1.08
C ALA A 149 -2.88 17.61 1.97
N ALA A 150 -4.17 17.28 1.88
CA ALA A 150 -5.21 17.87 2.71
C ALA A 150 -5.03 17.56 4.21
N PHE A 151 -4.67 16.32 4.56
CA PHE A 151 -4.39 15.94 5.94
C PHE A 151 -3.22 16.73 6.53
N PHE A 152 -2.12 16.86 5.78
CA PHE A 152 -0.93 17.58 6.25
C PHE A 152 -1.25 19.07 6.42
N ALA A 153 -2.00 19.67 5.50
CA ALA A 153 -2.44 21.06 5.62
C ALA A 153 -3.37 21.29 6.83
N ASP A 154 -4.33 20.40 7.10
CA ASP A 154 -5.20 20.52 8.28
C ASP A 154 -4.40 20.45 9.58
N VAL A 155 -3.45 19.52 9.66
CA VAL A 155 -2.57 19.37 10.84
C VAL A 155 -1.71 20.60 11.05
N THR A 156 -1.03 21.10 10.01
CA THR A 156 -0.07 22.22 10.14
C THR A 156 -0.76 23.56 10.34
N SER A 157 -2.04 23.68 9.93
CA SER A 157 -2.84 24.87 10.22
C SER A 157 -3.15 25.05 11.72
N LYS A 158 -3.11 23.96 12.50
CA LYS A 158 -3.31 23.98 13.95
C LYS A 158 -1.97 24.27 14.60
N LYS A 159 -1.92 25.28 15.46
CA LYS A 159 -0.69 25.63 16.20
C LYS A 159 -0.07 24.37 16.82
N PRO A 160 1.27 24.22 16.76
CA PRO A 160 1.95 23.12 17.43
C PRO A 160 1.58 23.17 18.92
N GLN A 161 1.18 22.01 19.45
CA GLN A 161 0.84 21.81 20.87
C GLN A 161 2.09 21.47 21.67
#